data_AF-L0K471-F1
#
_entry.id   AF-L0K471-F1
#
_cell.length_a   1.000
_cell.length_b   1.000
_cell.length_c   1.000
_cell.angle_alpha   90.00
_cell.angle_beta   90.00
_cell.angle_gamma   90.00
#
_symmetry.space_group_name_H-M   'P 1'
#
loop_
_entity.id
_entity.type
_entity.pdbx_description
1 polymer ?
#
loop_
_entity_poly.entity_id
_entity_poly.type
_entity_poly.pdbx_seq_one_letter_code
_entity_poly.pdbx_strand_id
1 'polypeptide(L)'
;MSDPPKYILEGLEKQSPETLREIAQIATEMADRKESQREAELEEQEVDDQPEDLNCDNAPSSATLTKKEINGNQYYYWQWREGEKIKSEYIRPVDPKR
;
A
#
# COMPACT_ATOMS: atom_id res chain seq x y z
N MET A 1 15.91 -11.18 2.98
CA MET A 1 16.74 -10.39 3.91
C MET A 1 17.58 -9.45 3.07
N SER A 2 17.26 -8.15 3.05
CA SER A 2 18.13 -7.17 2.41
C SER A 2 19.37 -6.99 3.28
N ASP A 3 20.55 -7.18 2.69
CA ASP A 3 21.81 -6.91 3.37
C ASP A 3 22.03 -5.39 3.42
N PRO A 4 22.41 -4.82 4.57
CA PRO A 4 22.70 -3.39 4.65
C PRO A 4 23.92 -3.05 3.80
N PRO A 5 23.95 -1.85 3.18
CA PRO A 5 25.07 -1.45 2.36
C PRO A 5 26.36 -1.34 3.19
N LYS A 6 27.50 -1.67 2.58
CA LYS A 6 28.79 -1.86 3.25
C LYS A 6 29.24 -0.67 4.11
N TYR A 7 28.93 0.56 3.70
CA TYR A 7 29.27 1.77 4.45
C TYR A 7 28.54 1.87 5.81
N ILE A 8 27.36 1.26 5.94
CA ILE A 8 26.63 1.17 7.22
C ILE A 8 27.32 0.17 8.13
N LEU A 9 27.70 -0.99 7.59
CA LEU A 9 28.43 -2.03 8.33
C LEU A 9 29.75 -1.48 8.88
N GLU A 10 30.55 -0.83 8.02
CA GLU A 10 31.81 -0.21 8.44
C GLU A 10 31.63 0.89 9.50
N GLY A 11 30.48 1.57 9.49
CA GLY A 11 30.12 2.55 10.52
C GLY A 11 29.81 1.89 11.86
N LEU A 12 29.05 0.80 11.85
CA LEU A 12 28.67 0.01 13.03
C LEU A 12 29.87 -0.70 13.66
N GLU A 13 30.78 -1.27 12.86
CA GLU A 13 31.98 -1.96 13.36
C GLU A 13 32.91 -1.05 14.19
N LYS A 14 32.85 0.27 13.98
CA LYS A 14 33.64 1.27 14.71
C LYS A 14 32.98 1.75 16.01
N GLN A 15 31.75 1.34 16.29
CA GLN A 15 31.02 1.78 17.47
C GLN A 15 31.25 0.88 18.67
N SER A 16 31.10 1.46 19.85
CA SER A 16 31.09 0.73 21.12
C SER A 16 29.82 -0.13 21.25
N PRO A 17 29.85 -1.22 22.03
CA PRO A 17 28.69 -2.11 22.21
C PRO A 17 27.46 -1.41 22.80
N GLU A 18 27.64 -0.35 23.59
CA GLU A 18 26.55 0.47 24.14
C GLU A 18 25.85 1.27 23.03
N THR A 19 26.63 1.95 22.20
CA THR A 19 26.12 2.69 21.03
C THR A 19 25.43 1.78 20.03
N LEU A 20 25.94 0.57 19.81
CA LEU A 20 25.27 -0.42 18.96
C LEU A 20 23.87 -0.80 19.46
N ARG A 21 23.68 -0.89 20.80
CA ARG A 21 22.37 -1.16 21.40
C ARG A 21 21.42 0.02 21.23
N GLU A 22 21.90 1.25 21.40
CA GLU A 22 21.10 2.45 21.15
C GLU A 22 20.65 2.55 19.69
N ILE A 23 21.57 2.29 18.74
CA ILE A 23 21.25 2.28 17.31
C ILE A 23 20.20 1.20 17.00
N ALA A 24 20.28 0.02 17.62
CA ALA A 24 19.27 -1.02 17.43
C ALA A 24 17.88 -0.61 17.93
N GLN A 25 17.80 0.08 19.08
CA GLN A 25 16.53 0.61 19.58
C GLN A 25 15.93 1.65 18.63
N ILE A 26 16.73 2.61 18.18
CA ILE A 26 16.30 3.64 17.24
C ILE A 26 15.88 3.02 15.90
N ALA A 27 16.64 2.04 15.39
CA ALA A 27 16.31 1.33 14.16
C ALA A 27 14.98 0.58 14.27
N THR A 28 14.70 -0.03 15.42
CA THR A 28 13.42 -0.72 15.69
C THR A 28 12.26 0.27 15.69
N GLU A 29 12.38 1.38 16.41
CA GLU A 29 11.32 2.42 16.45
C GLU A 29 11.08 3.03 15.06
N MET A 30 12.14 3.27 14.29
CA MET A 30 12.02 3.74 12.91
C MET A 30 11.35 2.70 11.99
N ALA A 31 11.58 1.41 12.22
CA ALA A 31 10.95 0.34 11.45
C ALA A 31 9.43 0.28 11.75
N ASP A 32 9.06 0.29 13.03
CA ASP A 32 7.68 0.28 13.50
C ASP A 32 6.89 1.48 12.94
N ARG A 33 7.45 2.69 13.08
CA ARG A 33 6.83 3.90 12.53
C ARG A 33 6.65 3.84 11.01
N LYS A 34 7.62 3.27 10.27
CA LYS A 34 7.53 3.13 8.81
C LYS A 34 6.53 2.06 8.39
N GLU A 35 6.39 1.00 9.19
CA GLU A 35 5.36 -0.02 8.99
C GLU A 35 3.98 0.60 9.20
N SER A 36 3.75 1.26 10.35
CA SER A 36 2.48 1.95 10.62
C SER A 36 2.17 3.07 9.62
N GLN A 37 3.18 3.81 9.15
CA GLN A 37 2.96 4.82 8.11
C GLN A 37 2.58 4.17 6.78
N ARG A 38 3.18 3.04 6.43
CA ARG A 38 2.83 2.31 5.20
C ARG A 38 1.45 1.69 5.29
N GLU A 39 1.06 1.18 6.45
CA GLU A 39 -0.28 0.68 6.72
C GLU A 39 -1.31 1.81 6.64
N ALA A 40 -1.02 2.97 7.24
CA ALA A 40 -1.86 4.15 7.14
C ALA A 40 -1.96 4.66 5.69
N GLU A 41 -0.85 4.76 4.94
CA GLU A 41 -0.90 5.19 3.53
C GLU A 41 -1.66 4.20 2.63
N LEU A 42 -1.68 2.91 2.97
CA LEU A 42 -2.51 1.91 2.30
C LEU A 42 -3.99 2.10 2.67
N GLU A 43 -4.29 2.27 3.96
CA GLU A 43 -5.67 2.46 4.46
C GLU A 43 -6.27 3.80 3.96
N GLU A 44 -5.49 4.87 3.93
CA GLU A 44 -5.87 6.18 3.38
C GLU A 44 -6.11 6.12 1.86
N GLN A 45 -5.33 5.32 1.13
CA GLN A 45 -5.52 5.08 -0.30
C GLN A 45 -6.73 4.17 -0.59
N GLU A 46 -7.12 3.31 0.35
CA GLU A 46 -8.33 2.49 0.26
C GLU A 46 -9.61 3.29 0.60
N VAL A 47 -9.52 4.33 1.44
CA VAL A 47 -10.67 5.13 1.89
C VAL A 47 -10.92 6.38 1.02
N ASP A 48 -9.89 7.06 0.51
CA ASP A 48 -10.06 8.25 -0.36
C ASP A 48 -10.56 7.88 -1.77
N ASP A 49 -10.40 6.62 -2.17
CA ASP A 49 -10.81 6.11 -3.48
C ASP A 49 -12.16 5.38 -3.45
N GLN A 50 -12.88 5.42 -2.33
CA GLN A 50 -14.28 5.03 -2.28
C GLN A 50 -15.13 6.28 -2.54
N PRO A 51 -15.47 6.62 -3.80
CA PRO A 51 -16.44 7.66 -4.06
C PRO A 51 -17.73 7.31 -3.32
N GLU A 52 -18.08 8.13 -2.34
CA GLU A 52 -19.34 8.06 -1.59
C GLU A 52 -20.57 8.12 -2.52
N ASP A 53 -20.35 8.50 -3.78
CA ASP A 53 -21.33 8.66 -4.86
C ASP A 53 -21.48 7.45 -5.80
N LEU A 54 -20.72 6.35 -5.62
CA LEU A 54 -20.97 5.12 -6.38
C LEU A 54 -22.24 4.43 -5.84
N ASN A 55 -23.38 4.91 -6.29
CA ASN A 55 -24.65 4.21 -6.20
C ASN A 55 -24.48 2.82 -6.84
N CYS A 56 -24.39 1.82 -5.97
CA CYS A 56 -24.20 0.41 -6.26
C CYS A 56 -25.51 -0.20 -6.77
N ASP A 57 -26.05 0.31 -7.88
CA ASP A 57 -27.30 -0.22 -8.45
C ASP A 57 -27.02 -1.45 -9.34
N ASN A 58 -25.80 -1.57 -9.88
CA ASN A 58 -25.46 -2.59 -10.88
C ASN A 58 -24.36 -3.57 -10.45
N ALA A 59 -23.71 -3.35 -9.29
CA ALA A 59 -22.66 -4.24 -8.81
C ALA A 59 -23.21 -5.31 -7.86
N PRO A 60 -22.71 -6.57 -7.94
CA PRO A 60 -23.13 -7.61 -7.02
C PRO A 60 -22.69 -7.26 -5.60
N SER A 61 -23.50 -7.62 -4.58
CA SER A 61 -23.26 -7.25 -3.18
C SER A 61 -21.93 -7.74 -2.58
N SER A 62 -21.19 -8.59 -3.31
CA SER A 62 -19.86 -9.09 -2.92
C SER A 62 -18.72 -8.49 -3.75
N ALA A 63 -18.98 -7.43 -4.51
CA ALA A 63 -17.97 -6.73 -5.28
C ALA A 63 -17.19 -5.73 -4.41
N THR A 64 -15.87 -5.76 -4.57
CA THR A 64 -14.94 -4.80 -3.99
C THR A 64 -14.45 -3.86 -5.09
N LEU A 65 -14.38 -2.57 -4.78
CA LEU A 65 -13.83 -1.57 -5.68
C LEU A 65 -12.29 -1.71 -5.72
N THR A 66 -11.71 -1.76 -6.91
CA THR A 66 -10.26 -1.84 -7.10
C THR A 66 -9.81 -0.82 -8.12
N LYS A 67 -8.86 0.03 -7.74
CA LYS A 67 -8.17 0.93 -8.65
C LYS A 67 -7.09 0.17 -9.42
N LYS A 68 -7.13 0.26 -10.75
CA LYS A 68 -6.07 -0.25 -11.64
C LYS A 68 -5.45 0.90 -12.41
N GLU A 69 -4.12 0.98 -12.39
CA GLU A 69 -3.36 1.91 -13.21
C GLU A 69 -2.88 1.21 -14.49
N ILE A 70 -3.23 1.77 -15.66
CA ILE A 70 -2.84 1.25 -16.97
C ILE A 70 -2.39 2.43 -17.83
N ASN A 71 -1.13 2.42 -18.29
CA ASN A 71 -0.52 3.50 -19.10
C ASN A 71 -0.59 4.90 -18.45
N GLY A 72 -0.48 4.99 -17.12
CA GLY A 72 -0.58 6.25 -16.38
C GLY A 72 -2.01 6.79 -16.23
N ASN A 73 -3.01 6.06 -16.73
CA ASN A 73 -4.42 6.35 -16.49
C ASN A 73 -4.95 5.40 -15.42
N GLN A 74 -5.69 5.95 -14.47
CA GLN A 74 -6.30 5.18 -13.38
C GLN A 74 -7.75 4.86 -13.72
N TYR A 75 -8.15 3.60 -13.51
CA TYR A 75 -9.49 3.10 -13.79
C TYR A 75 -10.05 2.36 -12.59
N TYR A 76 -11.33 2.59 -12.31
CA TYR A 76 -12.09 1.89 -11.30
C TYR A 76 -12.68 0.60 -11.87
N TYR A 77 -12.42 -0.51 -11.20
CA TYR A 77 -13.02 -1.81 -11.51
C TYR A 77 -13.77 -2.36 -10.30
N TRP A 78 -14.95 -2.91 -10.52
CA TRP A 78 -15.57 -3.80 -9.55
C TRP A 78 -14.93 -5.18 -9.71
N GLN A 79 -14.47 -5.77 -8.62
CA GLN A 79 -13.96 -7.13 -8.62
C GLN A 79 -14.70 -7.97 -7.60
N TRP A 80 -15.22 -9.12 -8.02
CA TRP A 80 -15.87 -10.07 -7.14
C TRP A 80 -15.46 -11.49 -7.49
N ARG A 81 -15.65 -12.40 -6.52
CA ARG A 81 -15.47 -13.84 -6.74
C ARG A 81 -16.83 -14.48 -6.96
N GLU A 82 -16.97 -15.16 -8.09
CA GLU A 82 -18.12 -15.99 -8.42
C GLU A 82 -17.64 -17.44 -8.44
N GLY A 83 -17.75 -18.11 -7.29
CA GLY A 83 -17.20 -19.45 -7.08
C GLY A 83 -15.67 -19.45 -7.16
N GLU A 84 -15.11 -20.20 -8.12
CA GLU A 84 -13.66 -20.31 -8.34
C GLU A 84 -13.11 -19.29 -9.35
N LYS A 85 -13.97 -18.46 -9.95
CA LYS A 85 -13.59 -17.48 -10.98
C LYS A 85 -13.67 -16.06 -10.44
N ILE A 86 -12.60 -15.31 -10.63
CA ILE A 86 -12.58 -13.87 -10.35
C ILE A 86 -13.22 -13.17 -11.56
N LYS A 87 -14.27 -12.41 -11.31
CA LYS A 87 -14.94 -11.55 -12.29
C LYS A 87 -14.53 -10.10 -12.01
N SER A 88 -14.37 -9.33 -13.07
CA SER A 88 -14.10 -7.90 -12.97
C SER A 88 -14.94 -7.14 -13.98
N GLU A 89 -15.60 -6.08 -13.54
CA GLU A 89 -16.37 -5.18 -14.40
C GLU A 89 -15.78 -3.78 -14.36
N TYR A 90 -15.69 -3.17 -15.53
CA TYR A 90 -15.21 -1.81 -15.67
C TYR A 90 -16.29 -0.82 -15.23
N ILE A 91 -15.94 0.13 -14.37
CA ILE A 91 -16.87 1.13 -13.87
C ILE A 91 -16.70 2.42 -14.65
N ARG A 92 -15.55 3.08 -14.45
CA ARG A 92 -15.24 4.39 -15.01
C ARG A 92 -13.75 4.71 -14.87
N PRO A 93 -13.23 5.69 -15.62
CA PRO A 93 -11.91 6.24 -15.35
C PRO A 93 -11.94 6.97 -14.01
N VAL A 94 -10.89 6.81 -13.19
CA VAL A 94 -10.71 7.49 -11.91
C VAL A 94 -10.53 8.99 -12.12
N ASP A 95 -9.90 9.35 -13.24
CA ASP A 95 -9.61 10.74 -13.57
C ASP A 95 -9.77 10.95 -15.09
N PRO A 96 -10.86 11.59 -15.56
CA PRO A 96 -10.86 12.19 -16.87
C PRO A 96 -10.23 13.59 -16.77
N LYS A 97 -8.89 13.68 -16.74
CA LYS A 97 -8.22 14.97 -16.96
C LYS A 97 -8.61 15.47 -18.35
N ARG A 98 -9.51 16.45 -18.37
CA ARG A 98 -9.79 17.28 -19.53
C ARG A 98 -8.88 18.51 -19.50
#